data_AF-A0A6I1NPL9-F1
#
_entry.id   AF-A0A6I1NPL9-F1
#
_cell.length_a   1.000
_cell.length_b   1.000
_cell.length_c   1.000
_cell.angle_alpha   90.00
_cell.angle_beta   90.00
_cell.angle_gamma   90.00
#
_symmetry.space_group_name_H-M   'P 1'
#
loop_
_entity.id
_entity.type
_entity.pdbx_description
1 polymer ?
#
loop_
_entity_poly.entity_id
_entity_poly.type
_entity_poly.pdbx_seq_one_letter_code
_entity_poly.pdbx_strand_id
1 'polypeptide(L)' 'MPTTTTPLVLYVYHCDGCDRDGQLHLEETAPDVKSACSVCGAEVLAEWDGGVELTTNEPPTGGRKIALPPEQP' A
#
# COMPACT_ATOMS: atom_id res chain seq x y z
N MET A 1 19.84 -13.42 -12.47
CA MET A 1 19.52 -13.25 -11.04
C MET A 1 18.03 -13.02 -10.93
N PRO A 2 17.26 -13.95 -10.33
CA PRO A 2 15.84 -13.71 -10.10
C PRO A 2 15.71 -12.65 -9.01
N THR A 3 15.14 -11.50 -9.36
CA THR A 3 14.69 -10.53 -8.37
C THR A 3 13.41 -11.11 -7.78
N THR A 4 13.50 -11.75 -6.62
CA THR A 4 12.31 -12.17 -5.87
C THR A 4 11.66 -10.91 -5.29
N THR A 5 10.81 -10.28 -6.10
CA THR A 5 9.95 -9.20 -5.64
C THR A 5 8.83 -9.84 -4.83
N THR A 6 8.93 -9.83 -3.50
CA THR A 6 7.81 -10.17 -2.64
C THR A 6 6.67 -9.18 -2.94
N PRO A 7 5.43 -9.64 -3.16
CA PRO A 7 4.32 -8.72 -3.40
C PRO A 7 4.10 -7.86 -2.15
N LEU A 8 4.00 -6.54 -2.36
CA LEU A 8 3.60 -5.61 -1.31
C LEU A 8 2.07 -5.61 -1.24
N VAL A 9 1.52 -5.97 -0.09
CA VAL A 9 0.08 -6.16 0.11
C VAL A 9 -0.44 -5.26 1.23
N LEU A 10 -1.76 -5.04 1.22
CA LEU A 10 -2.48 -4.23 2.20
C LEU A 10 -2.85 -5.07 3.42
N TYR A 11 -2.30 -4.71 4.58
CA TYR A 11 -2.74 -5.19 5.88
C TYR A 11 -3.59 -4.11 6.57
N VAL A 12 -4.72 -4.50 7.13
CA VAL A 12 -5.60 -3.65 7.94
C VAL A 12 -5.56 -4.09 9.40
N TYR A 13 -5.59 -3.17 10.34
CA TYR A 13 -5.61 -3.47 11.76
C TYR A 13 -6.62 -2.61 12.50
N HIS A 14 -7.23 -3.15 13.55
CA HIS A 14 -7.96 -2.38 14.54
C HIS A 14 -7.12 -2.21 15.80
N CYS A 15 -6.97 -0.98 16.30
CA CYS A 15 -6.20 -0.68 17.49
C CYS A 15 -7.10 -0.44 18.72
N ASP A 16 -7.24 -1.46 19.56
CA ASP A 16 -7.94 -1.40 20.86
C ASP A 16 -7.46 -0.22 21.74
N GLY A 17 -6.15 0.07 21.72
CA GLY A 17 -5.56 1.16 22.51
C GLY A 17 -5.92 2.58 22.07
N CYS A 18 -6.52 2.78 20.88
CA CYS A 18 -7.02 4.09 20.46
C CYS A 18 -8.37 4.07 19.72
N ASP A 19 -9.04 2.91 19.70
CA ASP A 19 -10.31 2.61 19.03
C ASP A 19 -10.33 3.08 17.55
N ARG A 20 -9.26 2.74 16.81
CA ARG A 20 -9.05 3.19 15.43
C ARG A 20 -8.48 2.11 14.54
N ASP A 21 -9.04 2.05 13.35
CA ASP A 21 -8.54 1.25 12.25
C ASP A 21 -7.37 1.96 11.56
N GLY A 22 -6.41 1.18 11.06
CA GLY A 22 -5.28 1.66 10.28
C GLY A 22 -4.88 0.67 9.21
N GLN A 23 -4.08 1.13 8.26
CA GLN A 23 -3.60 0.32 7.14
C GLN A 23 -2.08 0.40 7.00
N LEU A 24 -1.48 -0.70 6.58
CA LEU A 24 -0.03 -0.88 6.40
C LEU A 24 0.21 -1.56 5.05
N HIS A 25 1.25 -1.14 4.34
CA HIS A 25 1.73 -1.82 3.15
C HIS A 25 3.01 -2.56 3.50
N LEU A 26 2.96 -3.89 3.53
CA LEU A 26 4.05 -4.77 3.94
C LEU A 26 4.22 -5.90 2.92
N GLU A 27 5.37 -6.56 2.95
CA GLU A 27 5.60 -7.77 2.15
C GLU A 27 4.68 -8.90 2.62
N GLU A 28 4.01 -9.59 1.69
CA GLU A 28 3.19 -10.77 1.99
C GLU A 28 4.07 -11.87 2.60
N THR A 29 3.95 -12.04 3.92
CA THR A 29 4.78 -12.96 4.70
C THR A 29 3.95 -13.91 5.57
N ALA A 30 2.76 -13.46 5.99
CA ALA A 30 1.79 -14.22 6.77
C ALA A 30 0.38 -13.62 6.54
N PRO A 31 -0.73 -14.36 6.78
CA PRO A 31 -2.08 -13.81 6.72
C PRO A 31 -2.33 -12.73 7.79
N ASP A 32 -1.65 -12.82 8.92
CA ASP A 32 -1.65 -11.86 10.01
C ASP A 32 -0.22 -11.49 10.43
N VAL A 33 0.04 -10.22 10.72
CA VAL A 33 1.35 -9.71 11.13
C VAL A 33 1.21 -8.79 12.34
N LYS A 34 2.11 -8.94 13.31
CA LYS A 34 2.23 -8.00 14.43
C LYS A 34 2.91 -6.71 13.96
N SER A 35 2.28 -5.58 14.25
CA SER A 35 2.82 -4.26 13.95
C SER A 35 2.53 -3.28 15.09
N ALA A 36 3.00 -2.04 14.95
CA ALA A 36 2.68 -0.95 15.86
C ALA A 36 1.63 -0.02 15.23
N CYS A 37 0.62 0.38 16.01
CA CYS A 37 -0.36 1.36 15.57
C CYS A 37 0.34 2.69 15.23
N SER A 38 0.09 3.22 14.04
CA SER A 38 0.68 4.47 13.57
C SER A 38 0.17 5.71 14.32
N VAL A 39 -0.90 5.58 15.12
CA VAL A 39 -1.52 6.65 15.91
C VAL A 39 -0.99 6.68 17.34
N CYS A 40 -0.97 5.53 18.03
CA CYS A 40 -0.60 5.46 19.46
C CYS A 40 0.64 4.61 19.79
N GLY A 41 1.18 3.86 18.82
CA GLY A 41 2.34 2.98 19.01
C GLY A 41 2.07 1.65 19.73
N ALA A 42 0.81 1.34 20.08
CA ALA A 42 0.45 0.06 20.69
C ALA A 42 0.69 -1.13 19.73
N GLU A 43 1.02 -2.31 20.27
CA GLU A 43 1.05 -3.55 19.48
C GLU A 43 -0.35 -3.86 18.96
N VAL A 44 -0.46 -4.09 17.65
CA VAL A 44 -1.69 -4.42 16.94
C VAL A 44 -1.46 -5.63 16.03
N LEU A 45 -2.48 -6.45 15.87
CA LEU A 45 -2.49 -7.48 14.85
C LEU A 45 -3.09 -6.88 13.58
N ALA A 46 -2.32 -6.93 12.48
CA ALA A 46 -2.78 -6.48 11.18
C ALA A 46 -3.05 -7.70 10.30
N GLU A 47 -4.28 -7.81 9.82
CA GLU A 47 -4.77 -8.90 8.98
C GLU A 47 -4.71 -8.48 7.51
N TRP A 48 -4.34 -9.39 6.62
CA TRP A 48 -4.33 -9.14 5.19
C TRP A 48 -5.76 -9.05 4.66
N ASP A 49 -6.12 -7.93 4.03
CA ASP A 49 -7.47 -7.66 3.50
C ASP A 49 -7.82 -8.50 2.24
N GLY A 50 -6.90 -9.37 1.80
CA GLY A 50 -7.14 -10.35 0.72
C GLY A 50 -7.20 -9.77 -0.69
N GLY A 51 -7.04 -8.45 -0.88
CA GLY A 51 -7.42 -7.80 -2.13
C GLY A 51 -6.70 -6.51 -2.51
N VAL A 52 -5.38 -6.56 -2.73
CA VAL A 52 -4.70 -6.03 -3.95
C VAL A 52 -3.19 -6.28 -3.86
N GLU A 53 -2.61 -6.89 -4.90
CA GLU A 53 -1.17 -6.79 -5.16
C GLU A 53 -0.86 -5.35 -5.61
N LEU A 54 -0.09 -4.59 -4.84
CA LEU A 54 0.37 -3.27 -5.27
C LEU A 54 1.52 -3.42 -6.28
N THR A 55 1.16 -3.78 -7.51
CA THR A 55 2.08 -3.62 -8.64
C THR A 55 2.46 -2.15 -8.72
N THR A 56 3.71 -1.85 -8.37
CA THR A 56 4.26 -0.50 -8.50
C THR A 56 4.54 -0.29 -9.97
N ASN A 57 3.48 0.03 -10.70
CA ASN A 57 3.56 0.37 -12.11
C ASN A 57 4.18 1.77 -12.19
N GLU A 58 5.53 1.80 -12.13
CA GLU A 58 6.35 2.99 -12.28
C GLU A 58 5.77 3.86 -13.41
N PRO A 59 5.39 5.13 -13.16
CA PRO A 59 4.96 5.99 -14.24
C PRO A 59 6.16 6.13 -15.19
N PRO A 60 6.03 5.75 -16.48
CA PRO A 60 7.16 5.81 -17.40
C PRO A 60 7.62 7.25 -17.50
N THR A 61 8.75 7.55 -16.86
CA THR A 61 9.34 8.89 -16.81
C THR A 61 10.05 9.13 -18.15
N GLY A 62 9.25 9.32 -19.19
CA GLY A 62 9.64 9.46 -20.59
C GLY A 62 8.81 10.57 -21.23
N GLY A 63 9.35 11.80 -21.22
CA GLY A 63 8.62 12.97 -21.68
C GLY A 63 8.64 13.22 -23.19
N ARG A 64 7.97 14.33 -23.56
CA ARG A 64 7.95 15.07 -24.86
C ARG A 64 6.87 14.71 -25.89
N LYS A 65 5.82 15.57 -25.90
CA LYS A 65 5.02 16.06 -27.07
C LYS A 65 4.19 14.96 -27.77
N ILE A 66 2.97 15.15 -28.27
CA ILE A 66 2.15 16.28 -28.76
C ILE A 66 0.66 15.97 -28.44
N ALA A 67 -0.36 16.84 -28.54
CA ALA A 67 -0.48 18.24 -28.99
C ALA A 67 -1.58 18.98 -28.17
N LEU A 68 -1.95 20.20 -28.59
CA LEU A 68 -3.13 20.94 -28.12
C LEU A 68 -4.30 20.80 -29.14
N PRO A 69 -5.52 20.44 -28.71
CA PRO A 69 -6.77 20.80 -29.38
C PRO A 69 -7.34 22.12 -28.81
N PRO A 70 -8.29 22.77 -29.50
CA PRO A 70 -8.36 24.24 -29.54
C PRO A 70 -9.09 24.91 -28.38
N GLU A 71 -8.72 26.18 -28.18
CA GLU A 71 -9.32 27.17 -27.30
C GLU A 71 -10.80 27.39 -27.67
N GLN A 72 -11.71 27.31 -26.69
CA GLN A 72 -13.11 27.73 -26.77
C GLN A 72 -13.58 28.18 -25.36
N PRO A 73 -14.49 29.16 -25.23
CA PRO A 73 -15.05 30.04 -26.26
C PRO A 73 -14.37 31.42 -26.35
#